data_AF-A0A949E338-F1
#
_entry.id   AF-A0A949E338-F1
#
_cell.length_a   1.000
_cell.length_b   1.000
_cell.length_c   1.000
_cell.angle_alpha   90.00
_cell.angle_beta   90.00
_cell.angle_gamma   90.00
#
_symmetry.space_group_name_H-M   'P 1'
#
loop_
_entity.id
_entity.type
_entity.pdbx_description
1 polymer ?
#
loop_
_entity_poly.entity_id
_entity_poly.type
_entity_poly.pdbx_seq_one_letter_code
_entity_poly.pdbx_strand_id
1 'polypeptide(L)'
;MADAFDPYLRWLGIRDPERPPNHYRLLGVTPFEEDADVLGNAADRQMSHVRTFQTGRHSAESQQLLNELAAAKICLLGAEKKTAYDAKLRAKLAREAVAPPSPPVEPPSPSWLDPPVAAPAPPSNVFLETPIIAPAIRRPKAVRSSRRDFSSVALAATLLGVLALLILWLIFLWTRFNESKENTPEKSPAAPAAATHRLFDGQWPNRAADGR
;
A
#
# COMPACT_ATOMS: atom_id res chain seq x y z
N MET A 1 14.25 -2.12 -26.71
CA MET A 1 13.89 -1.24 -25.58
C MET A 1 13.80 -2.16 -24.37
N ALA A 2 14.52 -1.87 -23.28
CA ALA A 2 14.51 -2.76 -22.12
C ALA A 2 13.11 -2.77 -21.51
N ASP A 3 12.47 -3.94 -21.45
CA ASP A 3 11.28 -4.15 -20.63
C ASP A 3 11.63 -3.73 -19.19
N ALA A 4 10.98 -2.68 -18.70
CA ALA A 4 11.14 -2.24 -17.32
C ALA A 4 10.75 -3.38 -16.39
N PHE A 5 11.53 -3.61 -15.34
CA PHE A 5 11.23 -4.65 -14.36
C PHE A 5 9.95 -4.28 -13.59
N ASP A 6 8.90 -5.09 -13.77
CA ASP A 6 7.64 -4.93 -13.03
C ASP A 6 7.64 -5.85 -11.79
N PRO A 7 7.86 -5.30 -10.57
CA PRO A 7 7.92 -6.10 -9.35
C PRO A 7 6.57 -6.76 -9.01
N TYR A 8 5.45 -6.13 -9.33
CA TYR A 8 4.12 -6.66 -9.04
C TYR A 8 3.82 -7.89 -9.90
N LEU A 9 4.17 -7.84 -11.19
CA LEU A 9 4.02 -8.98 -12.08
C LEU A 9 4.98 -10.12 -11.70
N ARG A 10 6.25 -9.78 -11.47
CA ARG A 10 7.32 -10.77 -11.28
C ARG A 10 7.27 -11.48 -9.93
N TRP A 11 6.88 -10.78 -8.87
CA TRP A 11 6.88 -11.34 -7.52
C TRP A 11 5.46 -11.64 -6.99
N LEU A 12 4.47 -10.80 -7.30
CA LEU A 12 3.10 -10.99 -6.80
C LEU A 12 2.16 -11.60 -7.85
N GLY A 13 2.59 -11.76 -9.10
CA GLY A 13 1.77 -12.30 -10.18
C GLY A 13 0.62 -11.39 -10.62
N ILE A 14 0.66 -10.10 -10.27
CA ILE A 14 -0.42 -9.14 -10.56
C ILE A 14 -0.25 -8.62 -11.99
N ARG A 15 -1.08 -9.12 -12.91
CA ARG A 15 -1.14 -8.74 -14.33
C ARG A 15 -2.00 -7.52 -14.63
N ASP A 16 -2.72 -7.03 -13.63
CA ASP A 16 -3.64 -5.91 -13.80
C ASP A 16 -2.88 -4.67 -14.31
N PRO A 17 -3.29 -4.08 -15.45
CA PRO A 17 -2.68 -2.84 -15.92
C PRO A 17 -3.00 -1.65 -15.01
N GLU A 18 -4.03 -1.73 -14.16
CA GLU A 18 -4.37 -0.65 -13.25
C GLU A 18 -3.37 -0.55 -12.10
N ARG A 19 -2.70 0.60 -12.00
CA ARG A 19 -1.69 0.90 -10.97
C ARG A 19 -2.09 2.13 -10.16
N PRO A 20 -1.87 2.12 -8.83
CA PRO A 20 -1.39 1.00 -8.01
C PRO A 20 -2.50 -0.04 -7.75
N PRO A 21 -2.15 -1.33 -7.56
CA PRO A 21 -3.10 -2.35 -7.15
C PRO A 21 -3.76 -2.00 -5.81
N ASN A 22 -5.01 -2.41 -5.62
CA ASN A 22 -5.68 -2.24 -4.32
C ASN A 22 -5.02 -3.13 -3.23
N HIS A 23 -5.23 -2.80 -1.96
CA HIS A 23 -4.59 -3.49 -0.83
C HIS A 23 -4.91 -4.99 -0.80
N TYR A 24 -6.14 -5.38 -1.11
CA TYR A 24 -6.53 -6.80 -1.17
C TYR A 24 -5.76 -7.56 -2.25
N ARG A 25 -5.54 -6.93 -3.42
CA ARG A 25 -4.75 -7.50 -4.51
C ARG A 25 -3.28 -7.61 -4.17
N LEU A 26 -2.70 -6.62 -3.49
CA LEU A 26 -1.32 -6.70 -2.99
C LEU A 26 -1.12 -7.89 -2.04
N LEU A 27 -2.09 -8.15 -1.16
CA LEU A 27 -2.02 -9.31 -0.26
C LEU A 27 -2.35 -10.65 -0.94
N GLY A 28 -2.97 -10.60 -2.13
CA GLY A 28 -3.42 -11.80 -2.86
C GLY A 28 -4.63 -12.47 -2.20
N VAL A 29 -5.57 -11.68 -1.68
CA VAL A 29 -6.82 -12.13 -1.05
C VAL A 29 -8.04 -11.63 -1.82
N THR A 30 -9.20 -12.19 -1.50
CA THR A 30 -10.48 -11.72 -2.03
C THR A 30 -10.76 -10.29 -1.55
N PRO A 31 -11.28 -9.40 -2.42
CA PRO A 31 -11.72 -8.07 -1.98
C PRO A 31 -12.73 -8.16 -0.83
N PHE A 32 -12.61 -7.26 0.14
CA PHE A 32 -13.49 -7.17 1.31
C PHE A 32 -13.45 -8.38 2.25
N GLU A 33 -12.35 -9.13 2.27
CA GLU A 33 -12.11 -10.19 3.28
C GLU A 33 -12.33 -9.65 4.70
N GLU A 34 -13.04 -10.40 5.54
CA GLU A 34 -13.43 -9.97 6.90
C GLU A 34 -12.54 -10.59 7.97
N ASP A 35 -12.01 -11.78 7.70
CA ASP A 35 -11.17 -12.51 8.65
C ASP A 35 -9.79 -11.86 8.79
N ALA A 36 -9.52 -11.30 9.98
CA ALA A 36 -8.26 -10.65 10.31
C ALA A 36 -7.06 -11.62 10.27
N ASP A 37 -7.26 -12.89 10.61
CA ASP A 37 -6.19 -13.89 10.58
C ASP A 37 -5.83 -14.24 9.13
N VAL A 38 -6.83 -14.32 8.24
CA VAL A 38 -6.59 -14.52 6.80
C VAL A 38 -5.79 -13.34 6.22
N LEU A 39 -6.18 -12.11 6.56
CA LEU A 39 -5.48 -10.90 6.14
C LEU A 39 -4.04 -10.84 6.67
N GLY A 40 -3.85 -11.14 7.96
CA GLY A 40 -2.54 -11.14 8.61
C GLY A 40 -1.60 -12.16 7.99
N ASN A 41 -2.07 -13.41 7.87
CA ASN A 41 -1.31 -14.50 7.27
C ASN A 41 -0.97 -14.24 5.79
N ALA A 42 -1.89 -13.64 5.03
CA ALA A 42 -1.64 -13.26 3.65
C ALA A 42 -0.56 -12.18 3.54
N ALA A 43 -0.62 -11.15 4.37
CA ALA A 43 0.40 -10.11 4.42
C ALA A 43 1.78 -10.67 4.78
N ASP A 44 1.86 -11.51 5.81
CA ASP A 44 3.13 -12.09 6.24
C ASP A 44 3.74 -13.01 5.17
N ARG A 45 2.92 -13.79 4.46
CA ARG A 45 3.35 -14.58 3.31
C ARG A 45 3.95 -13.71 2.21
N GLN A 46 3.25 -12.65 1.78
CA GLN A 46 3.73 -11.77 0.71
C GLN A 46 5.01 -11.05 1.12
N MET A 47 5.05 -10.49 2.34
CA MET A 47 6.24 -9.81 2.85
C MET A 47 7.44 -10.75 2.97
N SER A 48 7.22 -11.99 3.43
CA SER A 48 8.28 -13.01 3.48
C SER A 48 8.83 -13.32 2.09
N HIS A 49 7.97 -13.47 1.09
CA HIS A 49 8.40 -13.69 -0.29
C HIS A 49 9.22 -12.53 -0.83
N VAL A 50 8.72 -11.29 -0.71
CA VAL A 50 9.40 -10.11 -1.25
C VAL A 50 10.74 -9.84 -0.53
N ARG A 51 10.84 -10.16 0.77
CA ARG A 51 12.12 -10.07 1.52
C ARG A 51 13.25 -10.89 0.90
N THR A 52 12.95 -11.98 0.19
CA THR A 52 13.98 -12.80 -0.47
C THR A 52 14.74 -12.06 -1.56
N PHE A 53 14.22 -10.93 -2.07
CA PHE A 53 14.83 -10.15 -3.15
C PHE A 53 15.58 -8.90 -2.65
N GLN A 54 15.63 -8.66 -1.33
CA GLN A 54 16.22 -7.44 -0.74
C GLN A 54 17.71 -7.25 -1.00
N THR A 55 18.46 -8.34 -1.23
CA THR A 55 19.91 -8.28 -1.45
C THR A 55 20.30 -8.40 -2.93
N GLY A 56 19.32 -8.38 -3.84
CA GLY A 56 19.52 -8.56 -5.27
C GLY A 56 19.64 -7.25 -6.08
N ARG A 57 19.72 -7.41 -7.42
CA ARG A 57 19.72 -6.29 -8.39
C ARG A 57 18.49 -5.37 -8.25
N HIS A 58 17.37 -5.91 -7.77
CA HIS A 58 16.10 -5.19 -7.61
C HIS A 58 15.80 -4.87 -6.13
N SER A 59 16.84 -4.59 -5.34
CA SER A 59 16.70 -4.32 -3.90
C SER A 59 15.82 -3.10 -3.63
N ALA A 60 15.95 -2.03 -4.43
CA ALA A 60 15.15 -0.82 -4.30
C ALA A 60 13.64 -1.11 -4.51
N GLU A 61 13.30 -1.85 -5.55
CA GLU A 61 11.94 -2.25 -5.89
C GLU A 61 11.35 -3.18 -4.81
N SER A 62 12.17 -4.09 -4.27
CA SER A 62 11.73 -4.95 -3.16
C SER A 62 11.40 -4.14 -1.90
N GLN A 63 12.19 -3.11 -1.60
CA GLN A 63 11.96 -2.25 -0.45
C GLN A 63 10.70 -1.40 -0.62
N GLN A 64 10.48 -0.86 -1.83
CA GLN A 64 9.24 -0.14 -2.16
C GLN A 64 8.02 -1.04 -1.98
N LEU A 65 8.05 -2.24 -2.56
CA LEU A 65 6.95 -3.18 -2.46
C LEU A 65 6.68 -3.63 -1.02
N LEU A 66 7.72 -3.79 -0.20
CA LEU A 66 7.54 -4.10 1.23
C LEU A 66 6.89 -2.96 2.01
N ASN A 67 7.20 -1.71 1.68
CA ASN A 67 6.55 -0.56 2.30
C ASN A 67 5.05 -0.53 1.94
N GLU A 68 4.70 -0.83 0.69
CA GLU A 68 3.31 -0.94 0.25
C GLU A 68 2.57 -2.09 0.93
N LEU A 69 3.20 -3.27 1.03
CA LEU A 69 2.63 -4.42 1.74
C LEU A 69 2.42 -4.13 3.23
N ALA A 70 3.36 -3.41 3.87
CA ALA A 70 3.22 -2.99 5.26
C ALA A 70 2.05 -2.00 5.43
N ALA A 71 1.92 -1.02 4.53
CA ALA A 71 0.81 -0.07 4.53
C ALA A 71 -0.53 -0.79 4.34
N ALA A 72 -0.61 -1.75 3.41
CA ALA A 72 -1.79 -2.58 3.20
C ALA A 72 -2.16 -3.38 4.46
N LYS A 73 -1.18 -4.03 5.11
CA LYS A 73 -1.39 -4.77 6.36
C LYS A 73 -1.95 -3.87 7.46
N ILE A 74 -1.35 -2.70 7.69
CA ILE A 74 -1.79 -1.75 8.72
C ILE A 74 -3.21 -1.23 8.42
N CYS A 75 -3.52 -0.99 7.15
CA CYS A 75 -4.82 -0.50 6.73
C CYS A 75 -5.92 -1.57 6.91
N LEU A 76 -5.68 -2.80 6.47
CA LEU A 76 -6.69 -3.85 6.45
C LEU A 76 -6.88 -4.54 7.81
N LEU A 77 -5.86 -4.59 8.67
CA LEU A 77 -6.02 -5.13 10.03
C LEU A 77 -6.61 -4.13 11.03
N GLY A 78 -6.53 -2.83 10.76
CA GLY A 78 -7.16 -1.82 11.60
C GLY A 78 -8.64 -1.66 11.26
N ALA A 79 -9.56 -2.11 12.13
CA ALA A 79 -11.00 -2.14 11.85
C ALA A 79 -11.58 -0.80 11.32
N GLU A 80 -11.21 0.32 11.94
CA GLU A 80 -11.63 1.66 11.50
C GLU A 80 -11.05 2.03 10.13
N LYS A 81 -9.74 1.80 9.94
CA LYS A 81 -9.04 2.09 8.67
C LYS A 81 -9.57 1.23 7.53
N LYS A 82 -9.83 -0.06 7.78
CA LYS A 82 -10.42 -1.00 6.83
C LYS A 82 -11.81 -0.52 6.44
N THR A 83 -12.66 -0.16 7.39
CA THR A 83 -14.03 0.32 7.10
C THR A 83 -14.01 1.55 6.21
N ALA A 84 -13.19 2.55 6.54
CA ALA A 84 -13.03 3.75 5.72
C ALA A 84 -12.45 3.45 4.33
N TYR A 85 -11.50 2.52 4.25
CA TYR A 85 -10.90 2.08 2.99
C TYR A 85 -11.92 1.34 2.11
N ASP A 86 -12.69 0.42 2.68
CA ASP A 86 -13.69 -0.37 1.98
C ASP A 86 -14.81 0.51 1.43
N ALA A 87 -15.24 1.53 2.19
CA ALA A 87 -16.21 2.51 1.70
C ALA A 87 -15.70 3.24 0.45
N LYS A 88 -14.45 3.72 0.48
CA LYS A 88 -13.80 4.37 -0.66
C LYS A 88 -13.66 3.42 -1.86
N LEU A 89 -13.25 2.18 -1.61
CA LEU A 89 -13.06 1.18 -2.66
C LEU A 89 -14.39 0.81 -3.33
N ARG A 90 -15.47 0.63 -2.56
CA ARG A 90 -16.82 0.40 -3.12
C ARG A 90 -17.30 1.57 -3.97
N ALA A 91 -17.09 2.80 -3.50
CA ALA A 91 -17.46 4.00 -4.27
C ALA A 91 -16.67 4.10 -5.58
N LYS A 92 -15.37 3.78 -5.58
CA LYS A 92 -14.53 3.74 -6.78
C LYS A 92 -15.05 2.69 -7.78
N LEU A 93 -15.25 1.45 -7.32
CA LEU A 93 -15.74 0.36 -8.17
C LEU A 93 -17.14 0.64 -8.74
N ALA A 94 -18.02 1.26 -7.95
CA ALA A 94 -19.34 1.67 -8.43
C ALA A 94 -19.25 2.74 -9.54
N ARG A 95 -18.34 3.72 -9.39
CA ARG A 95 -18.11 4.74 -10.41
C ARG A 95 -17.56 4.16 -11.71
N GLU A 96 -16.65 3.20 -11.62
CA GLU A 96 -16.09 2.49 -12.78
C GLU A 96 -17.14 1.62 -13.48
N ALA A 97 -18.04 0.98 -12.73
CA ALA A 97 -19.12 0.20 -13.30
C ALA A 97 -20.19 1.06 -14.01
N VAL A 98 -20.37 2.31 -13.59
CA VAL A 98 -21.37 3.24 -14.16
C VAL A 98 -20.77 4.13 -15.26
N ALA A 99 -19.45 4.22 -15.38
CA ALA A 99 -18.80 4.95 -16.46
C ALA A 99 -19.24 4.33 -17.80
N PRO A 100 -19.95 5.08 -18.68
CA PRO A 100 -20.36 4.54 -19.97
C PRO A 100 -19.09 4.15 -20.74
N PRO A 101 -19.11 3.03 -21.49
CA PRO A 101 -18.05 2.77 -22.44
C PRO A 101 -17.93 4.00 -23.33
N SER A 102 -16.71 4.49 -23.52
CA SER A 102 -16.40 5.52 -24.51
C SER A 102 -17.20 5.22 -25.78
N PRO A 103 -17.84 6.23 -26.41
CA PRO A 103 -18.67 6.00 -27.58
C PRO A 103 -17.89 5.12 -28.56
N PRO A 104 -18.53 4.11 -29.19
CA PRO A 104 -17.86 3.28 -30.17
C PRO A 104 -17.16 4.21 -31.15
N VAL A 105 -15.84 4.09 -31.25
CA VAL A 105 -15.13 4.62 -32.41
C VAL A 105 -15.75 3.86 -33.57
N GLU A 106 -16.65 4.55 -34.27
CA GLU A 106 -17.34 4.06 -35.44
C GLU A 106 -16.26 3.55 -36.38
N PRO A 107 -16.20 2.24 -36.67
CA PRO A 107 -15.26 1.74 -37.66
C PRO A 107 -15.55 2.51 -38.95
N PRO A 108 -14.53 3.00 -39.69
CA PRO A 108 -14.78 3.62 -40.99
C PRO A 108 -15.57 2.61 -41.82
N SER A 109 -16.83 2.93 -42.10
CA SER A 109 -17.69 2.10 -42.92
C SER A 109 -16.94 1.79 -44.21
N PRO A 110 -16.65 0.53 -44.56
CA PRO A 110 -16.13 0.21 -45.87
C PRO A 110 -17.24 0.50 -46.88
N SER A 111 -17.08 1.61 -47.60
CA SER A 111 -17.94 2.09 -48.68
C SER A 111 -17.77 1.27 -49.96
N TRP A 112 -17.98 -0.04 -49.87
CA TRP A 112 -18.04 -0.94 -51.02
C TRP A 112 -19.40 -1.64 -51.05
N LEU A 113 -20.45 -0.88 -51.36
CA LEU A 113 -21.63 -1.45 -52.03
C LEU A 113 -21.30 -1.53 -53.52
N ASP A 114 -20.85 -2.70 -53.96
CA ASP A 114 -21.07 -3.12 -55.34
C ASP A 114 -22.47 -3.76 -55.45
N PRO A 115 -23.19 -3.58 -56.58
CA PRO A 115 -24.53 -4.12 -56.78
C PRO A 115 -24.53 -5.66 -56.82
N PRO A 116 -25.61 -6.33 -56.38
CA PRO A 116 -25.67 -7.79 -56.38
C PRO A 116 -25.83 -8.33 -57.81
N VAL A 117 -24.75 -8.85 -58.39
CA VAL A 117 -24.87 -9.78 -59.52
C VAL A 117 -25.38 -11.10 -58.97
N ALA A 118 -26.61 -11.42 -59.37
CA ALA A 118 -27.28 -12.68 -59.09
C ALA A 118 -26.39 -13.88 -59.47
N ALA A 119 -26.20 -14.79 -58.52
CA ALA A 119 -25.72 -16.14 -58.77
C ALA A 119 -26.71 -17.15 -58.15
N PRO A 120 -27.06 -18.22 -58.89
CA PRO A 120 -28.24 -19.04 -58.66
C PRO A 120 -28.13 -19.93 -57.42
N ALA A 121 -29.30 -20.24 -56.85
CA ALA A 121 -29.48 -21.10 -55.69
C ALA A 121 -28.81 -22.49 -55.87
N PRO A 122 -28.08 -22.99 -54.87
CA PRO A 122 -27.75 -24.41 -54.81
C PRO A 122 -29.00 -25.22 -54.38
N PRO A 123 -29.26 -26.39 -54.97
CA PRO A 123 -30.36 -27.25 -54.55
C PRO A 123 -30.13 -27.73 -53.11
N SER A 124 -31.24 -27.75 -52.37
CA SER A 124 -31.41 -28.43 -51.10
C SER A 124 -30.86 -29.85 -51.13
N ASN A 125 -30.64 -30.37 -49.93
CA ASN A 125 -30.34 -31.76 -49.56
C ASN A 125 -28.85 -32.01 -49.35
N VAL A 126 -28.42 -31.97 -48.10
CA VAL A 126 -27.92 -33.16 -47.38
C VAL A 126 -28.04 -32.84 -45.89
N PHE A 127 -29.04 -33.45 -45.24
CA PHE A 127 -29.15 -33.50 -43.80
C PHE A 127 -28.17 -34.58 -43.30
N LEU A 128 -26.97 -34.19 -42.90
CA LEU A 128 -26.09 -35.06 -42.10
C LEU A 128 -26.44 -34.86 -40.63
N GLU A 129 -27.40 -35.66 -40.20
CA GLU A 129 -27.73 -35.88 -38.81
C GLU A 129 -26.50 -36.43 -38.10
N THR A 130 -25.77 -35.55 -37.41
CA THR A 130 -24.68 -35.95 -36.50
C THR A 130 -25.29 -36.08 -35.10
N PRO A 131 -25.18 -37.25 -34.45
CA PRO A 131 -25.67 -37.42 -33.09
C PRO A 131 -24.83 -36.58 -32.12
N ILE A 132 -25.51 -35.64 -31.45
CA ILE A 132 -24.95 -34.81 -30.38
C ILE A 132 -24.63 -35.72 -29.19
N ILE A 133 -23.35 -36.07 -29.02
CA ILE A 133 -22.84 -36.66 -27.79
C ILE A 133 -22.72 -35.53 -26.77
N ALA A 134 -23.65 -35.47 -25.83
CA ALA A 134 -23.62 -34.55 -24.70
C ALA A 134 -22.44 -34.88 -23.75
N PRO A 135 -21.57 -33.92 -23.37
CA PRO A 135 -20.60 -34.15 -22.33
C PRO A 135 -21.27 -34.09 -20.94
N ALA A 136 -21.26 -35.23 -20.25
CA ALA A 136 -21.69 -35.34 -18.85
C ALA A 136 -20.79 -34.49 -17.94
N ILE A 137 -21.38 -33.46 -17.34
CA ILE A 137 -20.75 -32.60 -16.33
C ILE A 137 -20.43 -33.43 -15.08
N ARG A 138 -19.13 -33.72 -14.84
CA ARG A 138 -18.66 -34.31 -13.60
C ARG A 138 -18.58 -33.23 -12.51
N ARG A 139 -19.43 -33.34 -11.49
CA ARG A 139 -19.38 -32.53 -10.25
C ARG A 139 -18.13 -32.91 -9.42
N PRO A 140 -17.23 -31.98 -9.04
CA PRO A 140 -16.19 -32.29 -8.08
C PRO A 140 -16.77 -32.38 -6.65
N LYS A 141 -16.47 -33.48 -5.95
CA LYS A 141 -16.74 -33.67 -4.52
C LYS A 141 -15.89 -32.70 -3.70
N ALA A 142 -16.52 -32.01 -2.76
CA ALA A 142 -15.86 -31.18 -1.76
C ALA A 142 -14.86 -32.02 -0.93
N VAL A 143 -13.57 -31.69 -1.05
CA VAL A 143 -12.52 -32.24 -0.19
C VAL A 143 -12.51 -31.43 1.10
N ARG A 144 -13.02 -32.04 2.18
CA ARG A 144 -12.98 -31.50 3.55
C ARG A 144 -11.54 -31.62 4.06
N SER A 145 -10.75 -30.55 3.92
CA SER A 145 -9.37 -30.53 4.40
C SER A 145 -9.34 -30.48 5.93
N SER A 146 -8.77 -31.54 6.50
CA SER A 146 -8.48 -31.74 7.92
C SER A 146 -7.74 -30.55 8.53
N ARG A 147 -8.32 -29.95 9.57
CA ARG A 147 -7.59 -29.12 10.53
C ARG A 147 -6.52 -30.00 11.19
N ARG A 148 -5.28 -29.55 11.18
CA ARG A 148 -4.21 -30.10 12.01
C ARG A 148 -3.89 -29.04 13.05
N ASP A 149 -4.35 -29.30 14.26
CA ASP A 149 -4.03 -28.53 15.45
C ASP A 149 -2.58 -28.81 15.83
N PHE A 150 -1.75 -27.77 15.92
CA PHE A 150 -0.40 -27.86 16.48
C PHE A 150 -0.31 -27.02 17.75
N SER A 151 -0.51 -27.74 18.85
CA SER A 151 -0.12 -27.56 20.26
C SER A 151 0.72 -26.34 20.66
N SER A 152 0.16 -25.65 21.66
CA SER A 152 0.65 -24.54 22.47
C SER A 152 1.56 -24.99 23.62
N VAL A 153 2.89 -24.83 23.50
CA VAL A 153 3.82 -24.86 24.67
C VAL A 153 4.96 -23.82 24.59
N ALA A 154 5.09 -23.01 23.53
CA ALA A 154 6.23 -22.11 23.36
C ALA A 154 6.00 -20.62 23.77
N LEU A 155 5.01 -20.32 24.61
CA LEU A 155 4.53 -18.93 24.87
C LEU A 155 5.11 -18.23 26.12
N ALA A 156 5.85 -18.90 26.99
CA ALA A 156 6.28 -18.29 28.26
C ALA A 156 7.61 -17.51 28.20
N ALA A 157 8.53 -17.83 27.28
CA ALA A 157 9.86 -17.22 27.24
C ALA A 157 9.95 -15.95 26.36
N THR A 158 9.05 -15.78 25.39
CA THR A 158 9.10 -14.66 24.42
C THR A 158 8.52 -13.37 24.98
N LEU A 159 7.56 -13.45 25.90
CA LEU A 159 6.89 -12.27 26.47
C LEU A 159 7.84 -11.40 27.31
N LEU A 160 8.79 -12.01 28.01
CA LEU A 160 9.75 -11.29 28.85
C LEU A 160 10.79 -10.51 28.00
N GLY A 161 11.24 -11.10 26.89
CA GLY A 161 12.15 -10.44 25.96
C GLY A 161 11.49 -9.28 25.21
N VAL A 162 10.24 -9.45 24.78
CA VAL A 162 9.49 -8.39 24.08
C VAL A 162 9.18 -7.22 25.02
N LEU A 163 8.88 -7.49 26.30
CA LEU A 163 8.64 -6.45 27.29
C LEU A 163 9.90 -5.60 27.56
N ALA A 164 11.07 -6.23 27.68
CA ALA A 164 12.33 -5.52 27.86
C ALA A 164 12.68 -4.64 26.64
N LEU A 165 12.44 -5.14 25.42
CA LEU A 165 12.65 -4.38 24.19
C LEU A 165 11.66 -3.21 24.06
N LEU A 166 10.40 -3.38 24.48
CA LEU A 166 9.42 -2.29 24.52
C LEU A 166 9.81 -1.18 25.51
N ILE A 167 10.31 -1.55 26.69
CA ILE A 167 10.76 -0.57 27.70
C ILE A 167 11.96 0.21 27.17
N LEU A 168 12.96 -0.47 26.59
CA LEU A 168 14.13 0.19 25.99
C LEU A 168 13.73 1.09 24.81
N TRP A 169 12.77 0.67 24.00
CA TRP A 169 12.24 1.47 22.89
C TRP A 169 11.49 2.71 23.38
N LEU A 170 10.68 2.60 24.44
CA LEU A 170 9.98 3.73 25.05
C LEU A 170 10.95 4.75 25.67
N ILE A 171 12.01 4.29 26.34
CA ILE A 171 13.06 5.17 26.86
C ILE A 171 13.76 5.93 25.73
N PHE A 172 14.11 5.23 24.63
CA PHE A 172 14.71 5.86 23.45
C PHE A 172 13.76 6.86 22.77
N LEU A 173 12.47 6.58 22.73
CA LEU A 173 11.46 7.49 22.19
C LEU A 173 11.31 8.73 23.07
N TRP A 174 11.36 8.55 24.39
CA TRP A 174 11.27 9.63 25.36
C TRP A 174 12.49 10.56 25.29
N THR A 175 13.71 10.02 25.19
CA THR A 175 14.93 10.85 25.05
C THR A 175 14.94 11.64 23.75
N ARG A 176 14.56 11.02 22.63
CA ARG A 176 14.48 11.70 21.32
C ARG A 176 13.47 12.85 21.29
N PHE A 177 12.38 12.75 22.04
CA PHE A 177 11.36 13.80 22.08
C PHE A 177 11.71 14.94 23.04
N ASN A 178 12.39 14.62 24.15
CA ASN A 178 12.76 15.62 25.16
C ASN A 178 13.85 16.60 24.64
N GLU A 179 14.74 16.13 23.77
CA GLU A 179 15.80 16.96 23.15
C GLU A 179 15.25 18.05 22.21
N SER A 180 13.99 17.94 21.79
CA SER A 180 13.34 18.91 20.92
C SER A 180 12.76 20.12 21.67
N LYS A 181 12.69 20.10 23.01
CA LYS A 181 12.07 21.18 23.79
C LYS A 181 13.04 22.21 24.39
N GLU A 182 14.34 21.89 24.50
CA GLU A 182 15.33 22.81 25.08
C GLU A 182 15.95 23.80 24.08
N ASN A 183 15.78 23.58 22.77
CA ASN A 183 16.39 24.44 21.74
C ASN A 183 15.43 25.54 21.24
N THR A 184 14.79 26.28 22.14
CA THR A 184 14.08 27.52 21.77
C THR A 184 14.99 28.72 22.06
N PRO A 185 15.58 29.39 21.04
CA PRO A 185 16.37 30.58 21.27
C PRO A 185 15.46 31.71 21.76
N GLU A 186 15.62 32.11 23.02
CA GLU A 186 14.92 33.23 23.62
C GLU A 186 15.28 34.52 22.86
N LYS A 187 14.22 35.09 22.29
CA LYS A 187 14.20 36.24 21.41
C LYS A 187 14.63 37.51 22.17
N SER A 188 15.78 38.04 21.78
CA SER A 188 16.28 39.38 22.09
C SER A 188 15.18 40.46 21.94
N PRO A 189 14.85 41.26 22.97
CA PRO A 189 13.99 42.41 22.80
C PRO A 189 14.78 43.60 22.26
N ALA A 190 14.18 44.26 21.27
CA ALA A 190 14.68 45.41 20.55
C ALA A 190 14.86 46.64 21.45
N ALA A 191 15.96 47.37 21.25
CA ALA A 191 16.21 48.68 21.82
C ALA A 191 15.26 49.74 21.22
N PRO A 192 14.69 50.65 22.01
CA PRO A 192 14.16 51.91 21.50
C PRO A 192 15.27 52.98 21.49
N ALA A 193 15.59 53.47 20.29
CA ALA A 193 16.33 54.70 20.09
C ALA A 193 15.38 55.90 20.20
N ALA A 194 15.56 56.77 21.20
CA ALA A 194 15.36 58.21 21.07
C ALA A 194 15.76 58.92 22.37
N ALA A 195 16.65 59.89 22.22
CA ALA A 195 17.18 60.75 23.25
C ALA A 195 16.12 61.63 23.92
N THR A 196 16.14 61.75 25.24
CA THR A 196 15.99 63.05 25.93
C THR A 196 16.37 62.95 27.41
N HIS A 197 17.40 63.72 27.78
CA HIS A 197 17.42 64.58 28.97
C HIS A 197 17.68 64.00 30.39
N ARG A 198 18.91 64.30 30.85
CA ARG A 198 19.26 64.96 32.12
C ARG A 198 19.42 64.15 33.43
N LEU A 199 20.49 64.58 34.13
CA LEU A 199 20.78 64.58 35.57
C LEU A 199 21.45 63.30 36.10
N PHE A 200 22.77 63.28 36.22
CA PHE A 200 23.59 63.89 37.31
C PHE A 200 23.58 63.01 38.55
N ASP A 201 24.67 62.27 38.74
CA ASP A 201 25.32 61.88 40.00
C ASP A 201 26.44 60.89 39.58
N GLY A 202 27.73 61.17 39.59
CA GLY A 202 28.47 62.01 40.54
C GLY A 202 29.32 61.12 41.46
N GLN A 203 30.15 60.19 40.94
CA GLN A 203 31.17 59.54 41.77
C GLN A 203 32.33 58.92 40.96
N TRP A 204 33.42 59.67 40.85
CA TRP A 204 34.82 59.23 40.66
C TRP A 204 35.66 60.25 41.46
N PRO A 205 36.84 59.93 42.06
CA PRO A 205 37.87 59.12 41.41
C PRO A 205 38.65 58.14 42.32
N ASN A 206 39.19 57.10 41.67
CA ASN A 206 40.28 56.27 42.20
C ASN A 206 41.61 57.01 41.98
N ARG A 207 42.35 57.30 43.05
CA ARG A 207 43.74 57.81 42.95
C ARG A 207 44.61 57.23 44.06
N ALA A 208 45.53 56.37 43.60
CA ALA A 208 46.94 56.24 43.98
C ALA A 208 47.37 55.79 45.39
N ALA A 209 48.37 54.91 45.31
CA ALA A 209 49.58 54.84 46.14
C ALA A 209 49.57 53.91 47.36
N ASP A 210 50.16 52.73 47.17
CA ASP A 210 51.27 52.22 47.98
C ASP A 210 52.04 51.26 47.04
N GLY A 211 53.34 51.35 46.75
CA GLY A 211 54.46 51.74 47.60
C GLY A 211 55.27 50.48 47.90
N ARG A 212 56.59 50.59 47.76
CA ARG A 212 57.60 49.52 47.79
C ARG A 212 57.64 48.71 49.09
#